data_AF-A0A7S1VD92-F1
#
_entry.id   AF-A0A7S1VD92-F1
#
_cell.length_a   1.000
_cell.length_b   1.000
_cell.length_c   1.000
_cell.angle_alpha   90.00
_cell.angle_beta   90.00
_cell.angle_gamma   90.00
#
_symmetry.space_group_name_H-M   'P 1'
#
loop_
_entity.id
_entity.type
_entity.pdbx_description
1 polymer ?
#
loop_
_entity_poly.entity_id
_entity_poly.type
_entity_poly.pdbx_seq_one_letter_code
_entity_poly.pdbx_strand_id
1 'polypeptide(L)'
;LKTLYLDHNNFQDIASIAGLANLPELTSLYLENNPLVGADPKGYRVRVFDLFKERRMTSLNQSATFRELFLILPKLDGYHASRKELLRIRGLTFKNTEPVVVPPVVSTARTLPPSPAPEN
;
A
#
# COMPACT_ATOMS: atom_id res chain seq x y z
N LEU A 1 -5.10 -3.63 -21.63
CA LEU A 1 -4.15 -4.78 -21.62
C LEU A 1 -4.55 -5.75 -20.51
N LYS A 2 -4.79 -7.03 -20.82
CA LYS A 2 -5.37 -7.99 -19.86
C LYS A 2 -4.35 -8.91 -19.19
N THR A 3 -3.36 -9.40 -19.93
CA THR A 3 -2.33 -10.30 -19.43
C THR A 3 -0.96 -9.71 -19.65
N LEU A 4 -0.08 -9.80 -18.65
CA LEU A 4 1.30 -9.37 -18.76
C LEU A 4 2.23 -10.48 -18.27
N TYR A 5 3.19 -10.84 -19.12
CA TYR A 5 4.23 -11.81 -18.84
C TYR A 5 5.53 -11.06 -18.56
N LEU A 6 5.95 -11.11 -17.30
CA LEU A 6 7.19 -10.51 -16.80
C LEU A 6 8.05 -11.58 -16.12
N ASP A 7 7.83 -12.84 -16.45
CA ASP A 7 8.67 -13.93 -16.00
C ASP A 7 10.13 -13.74 -16.48
N HIS A 8 11.09 -14.28 -15.74
CA HIS A 8 12.52 -14.24 -16.07
C HIS A 8 13.11 -12.83 -16.25
N ASN A 9 12.65 -11.88 -15.44
CA ASN A 9 13.20 -10.53 -15.40
C ASN A 9 14.07 -10.32 -14.15
N ASN A 10 14.71 -9.16 -14.06
CA ASN A 10 15.59 -8.80 -12.93
C ASN A 10 14.88 -7.88 -11.92
N PHE A 11 13.58 -8.10 -11.67
CA PHE A 11 12.86 -7.30 -10.67
C PHE A 11 13.28 -7.71 -9.26
N GLN A 12 13.99 -6.82 -8.57
CA GLN A 12 14.47 -7.04 -7.19
C GLN A 12 13.43 -6.63 -6.14
N ASP A 13 12.61 -5.63 -6.44
CA ASP A 13 11.66 -5.04 -5.50
C ASP A 13 10.26 -4.83 -6.09
N ILE A 14 9.24 -4.88 -5.22
CA ILE A 14 7.82 -4.58 -5.52
C ILE A 14 7.67 -3.16 -6.12
N ALA A 15 8.51 -2.21 -5.68
CA ALA A 15 8.49 -0.84 -6.18
C ALA A 15 8.69 -0.76 -7.70
N SER A 16 9.48 -1.68 -8.26
CA SER A 16 9.76 -1.75 -9.71
C SER A 16 8.52 -2.07 -10.53
N ILE A 17 7.57 -2.80 -9.95
CA ILE A 17 6.30 -3.19 -10.57
C ILE A 17 5.12 -2.34 -10.08
N ALA A 18 5.39 -1.31 -9.26
CA ALA A 18 4.36 -0.42 -8.72
C ALA A 18 3.53 0.24 -9.82
N GLY A 19 4.17 0.60 -10.94
CA GLY A 19 3.50 1.19 -12.10
C GLY A 19 2.47 0.27 -12.76
N LEU A 20 2.60 -1.06 -12.63
CA LEU A 20 1.68 -2.03 -13.22
C LEU A 20 0.31 -2.01 -12.55
N ALA A 21 0.25 -1.61 -11.27
CA ALA A 21 -1.00 -1.49 -10.53
C ALA A 21 -1.90 -0.37 -11.07
N ASN A 22 -1.35 0.58 -11.84
CA ASN A 22 -2.14 1.63 -12.51
C ASN A 22 -2.88 1.13 -13.76
N LEU A 23 -2.65 -0.11 -14.21
CA LEU A 23 -3.34 -0.68 -15.38
C LEU A 23 -4.72 -1.18 -14.94
N PRO A 24 -5.84 -0.52 -15.31
CA PRO A 24 -7.18 -0.90 -14.84
C PRO A 24 -7.64 -2.23 -15.43
N GLU A 25 -7.18 -2.56 -16.64
CA GLU A 25 -7.61 -3.77 -17.34
C GLU A 25 -6.77 -5.02 -17.03
N LEU A 26 -5.71 -4.91 -16.22
CA LEU A 26 -4.81 -6.04 -16.00
C LEU A 26 -5.49 -7.11 -15.13
N THR A 27 -5.71 -8.29 -15.68
CA THR A 27 -6.37 -9.41 -15.00
C THR A 27 -5.41 -10.56 -14.72
N SER A 28 -4.25 -10.61 -15.35
CA SER A 28 -3.26 -11.67 -15.15
C SER A 28 -1.83 -11.13 -15.25
N LEU A 29 -1.00 -11.48 -14.27
CA LEU A 29 0.39 -11.03 -14.15
C LEU A 29 1.27 -12.22 -13.79
N TYR A 30 2.28 -12.48 -14.60
CA TYR A 30 3.28 -13.52 -14.37
C TYR A 30 4.59 -12.86 -13.98
N LEU A 31 5.15 -13.25 -12.83
CA LEU A 31 6.38 -12.70 -12.25
C LEU A 31 7.36 -13.81 -11.83
N GLU A 32 7.12 -15.06 -12.25
CA GLU A 32 8.01 -16.16 -11.92
C GLU A 32 9.45 -15.91 -12.36
N ASN A 33 10.40 -16.57 -11.70
CA ASN A 33 11.83 -16.43 -12.02
C ASN A 33 12.35 -14.98 -11.94
N ASN A 34 11.77 -14.17 -11.04
CA ASN A 34 12.31 -12.86 -10.65
C ASN A 34 12.96 -12.93 -9.26
N PRO A 35 14.02 -12.16 -9.00
CA PRO A 35 14.68 -12.10 -7.68
C PRO A 35 13.72 -11.77 -6.53
N LEU A 36 12.72 -10.91 -6.75
CA LEU A 36 11.70 -10.57 -5.74
C LEU A 36 10.89 -11.78 -5.27
N VAL A 37 10.68 -12.78 -6.13
CA VAL A 37 9.96 -14.01 -5.79
C VAL A 37 10.84 -14.89 -4.90
N GLY A 38 12.14 -14.95 -5.20
CA GLY A 38 13.12 -15.68 -4.38
C GLY A 38 13.37 -15.05 -3.01
N ALA A 39 13.32 -13.72 -2.93
CA ALA A 39 13.55 -12.98 -1.69
C ALA A 39 12.43 -13.21 -0.64
N ASP A 40 11.18 -13.29 -1.08
CA ASP A 40 10.04 -13.56 -0.18
C ASP A 40 8.88 -14.27 -0.90
N PRO A 41 8.97 -15.59 -1.14
CA PRO A 41 8.02 -16.33 -1.96
C PRO A 41 6.58 -16.34 -1.42
N LYS A 42 6.38 -16.07 -0.13
CA LYS A 42 5.06 -16.04 0.51
C LYS A 42 4.50 -14.63 0.66
N GLY A 43 5.35 -13.64 0.97
CA GLY A 43 4.88 -12.27 1.18
C GLY A 43 4.92 -11.39 -0.06
N TYR A 44 5.70 -11.73 -1.10
CA TYR A 44 5.68 -10.95 -2.35
C TYR A 44 4.27 -10.91 -2.95
N ARG A 45 3.56 -12.05 -3.01
CA ARG A 45 2.18 -12.13 -3.53
C ARG A 45 1.24 -11.19 -2.79
N VAL A 46 1.32 -11.21 -1.45
CA VAL A 46 0.53 -10.34 -0.58
C VAL A 46 0.83 -8.87 -0.88
N ARG A 47 2.11 -8.49 -0.98
CA ARG A 47 2.53 -7.12 -1.29
C ARG A 47 2.09 -6.67 -2.68
N VAL A 48 2.18 -7.55 -3.68
CA VAL A 48 1.67 -7.25 -5.02
C VAL A 48 0.16 -7.01 -4.96
N PHE A 49 -0.60 -7.92 -4.35
CA PHE A 49 -2.05 -7.73 -4.22
C PHE A 49 -2.41 -6.47 -3.44
N ASP A 50 -1.67 -6.14 -2.38
CA ASP A 50 -1.88 -4.92 -1.59
C ASP A 50 -1.68 -3.65 -2.43
N LEU A 51 -0.64 -3.61 -3.25
CA LEU A 51 -0.37 -2.54 -4.20
C LEU A 51 -1.49 -2.41 -5.25
N PHE A 52 -1.91 -3.53 -5.87
CA PHE A 52 -3.02 -3.52 -6.84
C PHE A 52 -4.33 -3.07 -6.19
N LYS A 53 -4.59 -3.51 -4.96
CA LYS A 53 -5.72 -3.06 -4.16
C LYS A 53 -5.63 -1.56 -3.91
N GLU A 54 -4.51 -1.03 -3.41
CA GLU A 54 -4.33 0.40 -3.13
C GLU A 54 -4.68 1.24 -4.37
N ARG A 55 -4.18 0.85 -5.54
CA ARG A 55 -4.39 1.63 -6.78
C ARG A 55 -5.77 1.48 -7.40
N ARG A 56 -6.43 0.33 -7.24
CA ARG A 56 -7.77 0.06 -7.81
C ARG A 56 -8.93 0.37 -6.86
N MET A 57 -8.69 0.30 -5.55
CA MET A 57 -9.69 0.49 -4.50
C MET A 57 -9.74 1.93 -4.00
N THR A 58 -8.85 2.83 -4.47
CA THR A 58 -8.95 4.29 -4.22
C THR A 58 -10.31 4.88 -4.53
N SER A 59 -11.08 4.24 -5.44
CA SER A 59 -12.45 4.65 -5.79
C SER A 59 -13.57 3.87 -5.07
N LEU A 60 -13.26 2.83 -4.29
CA LEU A 60 -14.25 1.99 -3.60
C LEU A 60 -14.25 2.33 -2.10
N ASN A 61 -15.42 2.66 -1.56
CA ASN A 61 -15.65 2.91 -0.14
C ASN A 61 -14.95 1.84 0.73
N GLN A 62 -14.38 2.24 1.88
CA GLN A 62 -13.58 1.42 2.81
C GLN A 62 -14.25 0.11 3.31
N SER A 63 -15.50 -0.16 2.89
CA SER A 63 -16.32 -1.34 3.18
C SER A 63 -16.33 -2.39 2.05
N ALA A 64 -15.42 -2.31 1.06
CA ALA A 64 -15.45 -3.32 -0.01
C ALA A 64 -15.24 -4.74 0.55
N THR A 65 -16.08 -5.66 0.09
CA THR A 65 -16.11 -7.03 0.60
C THR A 65 -14.95 -7.85 0.05
N PHE A 66 -14.70 -9.03 0.63
CA PHE A 66 -13.74 -10.01 0.06
C PHE A 66 -14.03 -10.33 -1.40
N ARG A 67 -15.31 -10.29 -1.80
CA ARG A 67 -15.75 -10.58 -3.16
C ARG A 67 -15.32 -9.47 -4.12
N GLU A 68 -15.50 -8.23 -3.70
CA GLU A 68 -15.02 -7.06 -4.45
C GLU A 68 -13.50 -7.09 -4.59
N LEU A 69 -12.78 -7.34 -3.49
CA LEU A 69 -11.31 -7.51 -3.52
C LEU A 69 -10.89 -8.61 -4.49
N PHE A 70 -11.56 -9.75 -4.46
CA PHE A 70 -11.24 -10.86 -5.35
C PHE A 70 -11.49 -10.52 -6.83
N LEU A 71 -12.48 -9.67 -7.13
CA LEU A 71 -12.80 -9.25 -8.50
C LEU A 71 -11.83 -8.20 -9.04
N ILE A 72 -11.36 -7.28 -8.19
CA ILE A 72 -10.45 -6.21 -8.62
C ILE A 72 -8.99 -6.65 -8.69
N LEU A 73 -8.59 -7.75 -8.03
CA LEU A 73 -7.20 -8.20 -8.01
C LEU A 73 -6.87 -9.04 -9.26
N PRO A 74 -5.68 -8.83 -9.87
CA PRO A 74 -5.23 -9.69 -10.96
C PRO A 74 -4.91 -11.11 -10.45
N LYS A 75 -4.93 -12.09 -11.34
CA LYS A 75 -4.33 -13.40 -11.07
C LYS A 75 -2.82 -13.25 -11.11
N LEU A 76 -2.14 -13.79 -10.11
CA LEU A 76 -0.70 -13.80 -10.04
C LEU A 76 -0.21 -15.20 -10.33
N ASP A 77 0.55 -15.34 -11.40
CA ASP A 77 1.06 -16.61 -11.88
C ASP A 77 -0.05 -17.65 -12.19
N GLY A 78 -1.16 -17.19 -12.76
CA GLY A 78 -2.34 -18.03 -13.01
C GLY A 78 -3.18 -18.35 -11.77
N TYR A 79 -2.72 -18.01 -10.56
CA TYR A 79 -3.44 -18.24 -9.31
C TYR A 79 -4.08 -16.95 -8.77
N HIS A 80 -5.33 -17.04 -8.32
CA HIS A 80 -5.98 -15.93 -7.62
C HIS A 80 -5.41 -15.75 -6.21
N ALA A 81 -5.67 -14.58 -5.62
CA ALA A 81 -5.39 -14.34 -4.21
C ALA A 81 -6.16 -15.32 -3.32
N SER A 82 -5.44 -16.01 -2.46
CA SER A 82 -5.98 -16.95 -1.49
C SER A 82 -6.64 -16.21 -0.34
N ARG A 83 -7.58 -16.87 0.36
CA ARG A 83 -8.26 -16.30 1.53
C ARG A 83 -7.31 -15.76 2.60
N LYS A 84 -6.18 -16.43 2.83
CA LYS A 84 -5.12 -15.99 3.77
C LYS A 84 -4.41 -14.72 3.30
N GLU A 85 -4.19 -14.57 1.99
CA GLU A 85 -3.54 -13.40 1.39
C GLU A 85 -4.49 -12.20 1.44
N LEU A 86 -5.76 -12.42 1.08
CA LEU A 86 -6.84 -11.45 1.19
C LEU A 86 -7.05 -10.95 2.64
N LEU A 87 -6.97 -11.85 3.64
CA LEU A 87 -6.98 -11.47 5.06
C LEU A 87 -5.78 -10.57 5.42
N ARG A 88 -4.59 -10.89 4.90
CA ARG A 88 -3.37 -10.12 5.12
C ARG A 88 -3.49 -8.71 4.52
N ILE A 89 -3.83 -8.58 3.24
CA ILE A 89 -3.98 -7.26 2.58
C ILE A 89 -5.12 -6.43 3.19
N ARG A 90 -6.16 -7.08 3.73
CA ARG A 90 -7.20 -6.36 4.48
C ARG A 90 -6.65 -5.80 5.80
N GLY A 91 -5.82 -6.57 6.51
CA GLY A 91 -5.20 -6.13 7.77
C GLY A 91 -4.08 -5.11 7.60
N LEU A 92 -3.36 -5.11 6.48
CA LEU A 92 -2.27 -4.18 6.20
C LEU A 92 -2.74 -2.73 6.02
N THR A 93 -3.90 -2.51 5.40
CA THR A 93 -4.48 -1.18 5.16
C THR A 93 -4.92 -0.45 6.44
N PHE A 94 -4.93 -1.12 7.60
CA PHE A 94 -5.19 -0.46 8.88
C PHE A 94 -3.93 0.14 9.54
N LYS A 95 -2.76 0.09 8.88
CA LYS A 95 -1.51 0.60 9.46
C LYS A 95 -0.86 1.80 8.77
N ASN A 96 -1.45 2.38 7.72
CA ASN A 96 -0.87 3.57 7.09
C ASN A 96 -1.80 4.80 7.14
N THR A 97 -2.37 5.02 8.33
CA THR A 97 -2.66 6.37 8.80
C THR A 97 -2.02 6.50 10.18
N GLU A 98 -0.69 6.50 10.22
CA GLU A 98 -0.10 7.50 11.10
C GLU A 98 -0.43 8.82 10.38
N PRO A 99 -1.34 9.66 10.91
CA PRO A 99 -1.36 11.04 10.46
C PRO A 99 0.08 11.51 10.60
N VAL A 100 0.67 12.03 9.52
CA VAL A 100 1.86 12.84 9.62
C VAL A 100 1.51 13.93 10.64
N VAL A 101 1.87 13.68 11.90
CA VAL A 101 1.92 14.69 12.94
C VAL A 101 3.03 15.59 12.45
N VAL A 102 2.63 16.59 11.66
CA VAL A 102 3.41 17.80 11.50
C VAL A 102 3.78 18.22 12.93
N PRO A 103 5.07 18.24 13.30
CA PRO A 103 5.43 18.69 14.63
C PRO A 103 4.89 20.12 14.76
N PRO A 104 4.19 20.46 15.85
CA PRO A 104 3.69 21.81 16.03
C PRO A 104 4.91 22.74 15.98
N VAL A 105 4.92 23.65 15.02
CA VAL A 105 5.85 24.77 15.00
C VAL A 105 5.71 25.45 16.36
N VAL A 106 6.73 25.28 17.20
CA VAL A 106 6.85 25.99 18.48
C VAL A 106 7.03 27.46 18.12
N SER A 107 5.91 28.17 18.10
CA SER A 107 5.88 29.62 18.08
C SER A 107 6.15 30.07 19.52
N THR A 108 7.42 30.25 19.85
CA THR A 108 7.87 30.85 21.12
C THR A 108 7.35 32.28 21.21
N ALA A 109 6.14 32.44 21.74
CA ALA A 109 5.67 33.71 22.27
C ALA A 109 6.51 34.02 23.52
N ARG A 110 7.38 35.02 23.39
CA ARG A 110 8.24 35.56 24.44
C ARG A 110 7.35 36.28 25.47
N THR A 111 7.01 35.59 26.55
CA THR A 111 6.30 36.17 27.70
C THR A 111 7.22 37.16 28.42
N LEU A 112 6.89 38.45 28.35
CA LEU A 112 7.47 39.50 29.19
C LEU A 112 6.98 39.32 30.65
N PRO A 113 7.83 39.48 31.68
CA PRO A 113 7.40 39.42 33.07
C PRO A 113 6.63 40.70 33.48
N PRO A 114 5.67 40.60 34.42
CA PRO A 114 4.91 41.75 34.90
C PRO A 114 5.74 42.64 35.83
N SER A 115 5.65 43.95 35.61
CA SER A 115 6.24 45.00 36.46
C SER A 115 5.49 45.09 37.80
N PRO A 116 6.18 45.20 38.95
CA PRO A 116 5.53 45.35 40.26
C PRO A 116 4.90 46.75 40.43
N ALA A 117 3.74 46.78 41.08
CA ALA A 117 2.96 47.98 41.41
C ALA A 117 3.68 48.84 42.47
N PRO A 118 3.40 50.16 42.54
CA PRO A 118 4.05 51.07 43.48
C PRO A 118 3.55 50.85 44.92
N GLU A 119 4.49 50.63 45.85
CA GLU A 119 4.28 50.76 47.29
C GLU A 119 4.12 52.24 47.69
N ASN A 120 3.38 52.47 48.77
CA ASN A 120 3.10 53.78 49.38
C ASN A 120 4.36 54.51 49.84
#